data_AF-A0A3N9V306-F1
#
_entry.id   AF-A0A3N9V306-F1
#
_cell.length_a   1.000
_cell.length_b   1.000
_cell.length_c   1.000
_cell.angle_alpha   90.00
_cell.angle_beta   90.00
_cell.angle_gamma   90.00
#
_symmetry.space_group_name_H-M   'P 1'
#
loop_
_entity.id
_entity.type
_entity.pdbx_description
1 polymer ?
#
loop_
_entity_poly.entity_id
_entity_poly.type
_entity_poly.pdbx_seq_one_letter_code
_entity_poly.pdbx_strand_id
1 'polypeptide(L)'
;MLHTAGTRGAGSGRGFPHFSINRISMTSGPNPRIDWREVMNQIDIFPWNDSFDTGLPEIDEQHRRLVQLLNTLASHIAFGSGVTEVRVLLDDLADYAVHHFQTEESIWHAHFPGDPMETAHLAAHQAFVRTVVDLRHGAGTTQSGESVHEALLAFLTRWLAAHIL
;
A
#
# COMPACT_ATOMS: atom_id res chain seq x y z
N MET A 1 51.54 -50.82 14.70
CA MET A 1 51.70 -50.40 16.11
C MET A 1 50.50 -49.52 16.42
N LEU A 2 49.47 -50.05 17.12
CA LEU A 2 49.25 -49.86 18.57
C LEU A 2 49.00 -48.36 18.88
N HIS A 3 47.89 -47.87 19.43
CA HIS A 3 47.13 -48.34 20.60
C HIS A 3 45.82 -47.48 20.77
N THR A 4 44.70 -48.13 21.17
CA THR A 4 43.59 -47.73 22.10
C THR A 4 43.00 -46.30 22.11
N ALA A 5 41.67 -46.12 21.93
CA ALA A 5 40.58 -46.06 22.95
C ALA A 5 40.82 -45.01 24.07
N GLY A 6 39.94 -44.12 24.51
CA GLY A 6 38.53 -43.80 24.27
C GLY A 6 38.08 -42.79 25.36
N THR A 7 36.78 -42.49 25.44
CA THR A 7 36.00 -41.82 26.52
C THR A 7 35.63 -40.33 26.39
N ARG A 8 34.52 -40.04 27.07
CA ARG A 8 33.44 -39.05 26.82
C ARG A 8 33.63 -37.73 27.59
N GLY A 9 32.90 -36.69 27.16
CA GLY A 9 32.01 -35.95 28.08
C GLY A 9 32.18 -34.42 28.19
N ALA A 10 31.03 -33.73 28.14
CA ALA A 10 30.74 -32.33 28.52
C ALA A 10 31.34 -31.23 27.60
N GLY A 11 30.64 -30.20 27.13
CA GLY A 11 29.40 -29.57 27.57
C GLY A 11 29.67 -28.07 27.74
N SER A 12 29.17 -27.22 26.84
CA SER A 12 28.81 -25.80 27.07
C SER A 12 28.49 -25.10 25.74
N GLY A 13 27.22 -25.15 25.36
CA GLY A 13 26.67 -24.30 24.31
C GLY A 13 26.58 -22.86 24.80
N ARG A 14 27.04 -21.91 23.97
CA ARG A 14 26.79 -20.48 24.18
C ARG A 14 25.32 -20.20 23.88
N GLY A 15 24.66 -19.54 24.82
CA GLY A 15 23.23 -19.26 24.80
C GLY A 15 22.83 -18.21 23.77
N PHE A 16 21.75 -18.49 23.06
CA PHE A 16 20.92 -17.50 22.38
C PHE A 16 19.75 -17.13 23.30
N PRO A 17 19.27 -15.87 23.28
CA PRO A 17 18.16 -15.46 24.14
C PRO A 17 16.89 -16.25 23.82
N HIS A 18 16.27 -16.77 24.88
CA HIS A 18 15.04 -17.54 24.86
C HIS A 18 13.85 -16.59 24.66
N PHE A 19 13.35 -16.49 23.42
CA PHE A 19 12.02 -15.95 23.19
C PHE A 19 10.99 -17.05 23.48
N SER A 20 10.22 -16.89 24.56
CA SER A 20 9.07 -17.72 24.84
C SER A 20 8.00 -17.46 23.78
N ILE A 21 7.91 -18.32 22.77
CA ILE A 21 6.74 -18.40 21.92
C ILE A 21 5.67 -19.13 22.73
N ASN A 22 4.62 -18.41 23.15
CA ASN A 22 3.46 -19.03 23.75
C ASN A 22 2.91 -20.09 22.78
N ARG A 23 3.04 -21.36 23.18
CA ARG A 23 2.52 -22.52 22.46
C ARG A 23 1.00 -22.50 22.56
N ILE A 24 0.34 -21.83 21.62
CA ILE A 24 -1.10 -21.98 21.42
C ILE A 24 -1.34 -23.46 21.09
N SER A 25 -2.11 -24.12 21.95
CA SER A 25 -2.45 -25.53 21.80
C SER A 25 -3.21 -25.73 20.49
N MET A 26 -2.63 -26.53 19.60
CA MET A 26 -3.31 -27.00 18.39
C MET A 26 -4.48 -27.89 18.81
N THR A 27 -5.70 -27.39 18.63
CA THR A 27 -6.87 -28.26 18.52
C THR A 27 -7.09 -28.55 17.03
N SER A 28 -7.13 -29.84 16.75
CA SER A 28 -7.08 -30.43 15.42
C SER A 28 -8.45 -30.34 14.74
N GLY A 29 -8.51 -29.60 13.64
CA GLY A 29 -9.60 -29.64 12.67
C GLY A 29 -9.18 -28.95 11.38
N PRO A 30 -9.43 -29.53 10.19
CA PRO A 30 -9.12 -28.83 8.94
C PRO A 30 -10.08 -27.64 8.80
N ASN A 31 -9.54 -26.42 8.87
CA ASN A 31 -10.29 -25.20 8.53
C ASN A 31 -10.26 -25.03 6.99
N PRO A 32 -11.37 -25.26 6.27
CA PRO A 32 -11.38 -25.10 4.82
C PRO A 32 -11.83 -23.67 4.53
N ARG A 33 -10.88 -22.74 4.30
CA ARG A 33 -11.05 -21.45 3.56
C ARG A 33 -9.94 -20.40 3.76
N ILE A 34 -8.78 -20.71 4.34
CA ILE A 34 -7.66 -19.77 4.25
C ILE A 34 -6.71 -20.28 3.17
N ASP A 35 -6.79 -19.68 1.99
CA ASP A 35 -5.72 -19.82 1.01
C ASP A 35 -4.55 -18.97 1.47
N TRP A 36 -3.57 -19.60 2.12
CA TRP A 36 -2.36 -18.93 2.60
C TRP A 36 -1.53 -18.33 1.47
N ARG A 37 -1.76 -18.69 0.19
CA ARG A 37 -1.14 -18.02 -0.96
C ARG A 37 -1.69 -16.61 -1.17
N GLU A 38 -2.96 -16.38 -0.84
CA GLU A 38 -3.59 -15.06 -0.94
C GLU A 38 -3.08 -14.13 0.16
N VAL A 39 -2.88 -14.66 1.37
CA VAL A 39 -2.34 -13.92 2.53
C VAL A 39 -0.83 -13.64 2.41
N MET A 40 -0.06 -14.50 1.73
CA MET A 40 1.39 -14.31 1.51
C MET A 40 1.72 -13.46 0.28
N ASN A 41 0.72 -13.05 -0.51
CA ASN A 41 0.87 -12.25 -1.72
C ASN A 41 0.40 -10.79 -1.56
N GLN A 42 0.59 -10.21 -0.36
CA GLN A 42 0.36 -8.78 -0.14
C GLN A 42 1.64 -8.06 0.26
N ILE A 43 1.92 -6.96 -0.44
CA ILE A 43 2.95 -5.98 -0.11
C ILE A 43 2.25 -4.71 0.34
N ASP A 44 2.39 -4.39 1.62
CA ASP A 44 2.04 -3.08 2.15
C ASP A 44 3.21 -2.12 1.92
N ILE A 45 3.22 -1.47 0.76
CA ILE A 45 4.20 -0.40 0.48
C ILE A 45 3.92 0.85 1.33
N PHE A 46 2.67 0.99 1.78
CA PHE A 46 2.21 2.08 2.61
C PHE A 46 1.28 1.53 3.71
N PRO A 47 1.82 1.01 4.83
CA PRO A 47 1.01 0.52 5.92
C PRO A 47 0.29 1.69 6.62
N TRP A 48 -1.00 1.53 6.89
CA TRP A 48 -1.77 2.55 7.61
C TRP A 48 -1.20 2.78 9.01
N ASN A 49 -1.16 4.04 9.42
CA ASN A 49 -0.83 4.47 10.77
C ASN A 49 -1.90 5.46 11.22
N ASP A 50 -2.41 5.31 12.45
CA ASP A 50 -3.41 6.21 13.03
C ASP A 50 -2.93 7.67 13.12
N SER A 51 -1.61 7.94 12.98
CA SER A 51 -1.08 9.30 12.82
C SER A 51 -1.56 10.01 11.55
N PHE A 52 -2.13 9.29 10.59
CA PHE A 52 -2.70 9.84 9.36
C PHE A 52 -4.19 10.20 9.51
N ASP A 53 -4.81 9.89 10.65
CA ASP A 53 -6.19 10.27 10.92
C ASP A 53 -6.28 11.81 11.03
N THR A 54 -7.15 12.38 10.21
CA THR A 54 -7.50 13.81 10.19
C THR A 54 -8.45 14.18 11.35
N GLY A 55 -9.05 13.17 12.00
CA GLY A 55 -10.09 13.33 13.00
C GLY A 55 -11.49 13.49 12.41
N LEU A 56 -11.63 13.39 11.08
CA LEU A 56 -12.89 13.35 10.36
C LEU A 56 -13.15 11.91 9.89
N PRO A 57 -14.07 11.16 10.52
CA PRO A 57 -14.24 9.73 10.25
C PRO A 57 -14.49 9.39 8.78
N GLU A 58 -15.21 10.24 8.05
CA GLU A 58 -15.49 10.07 6.63
C GLU A 58 -14.21 10.19 5.78
N ILE A 59 -13.34 11.16 6.08
CA ILE A 59 -12.05 11.35 5.38
C ILE A 59 -11.09 10.22 5.74
N ASP A 60 -11.03 9.82 7.02
CA ASP A 60 -10.15 8.76 7.50
C ASP A 60 -10.51 7.40 6.86
N GLU A 61 -11.81 7.11 6.69
CA GLU A 61 -12.27 5.93 5.96
C GLU A 61 -11.87 5.97 4.49
N GLN A 62 -12.01 7.12 3.82
CA GLN A 62 -11.60 7.30 2.44
C GLN A 62 -10.07 7.18 2.26
N HIS A 63 -9.27 7.76 3.16
CA HIS A 63 -7.82 7.61 3.15
C HIS A 63 -7.42 6.15 3.32
N ARG A 64 -8.01 5.42 4.28
CA ARG A 64 -7.74 3.98 4.46
C ARG A 64 -8.06 3.19 3.19
N ARG A 65 -9.14 3.54 2.50
CA ARG A 65 -9.49 2.89 1.22
C ARG A 65 -8.49 3.21 0.11
N LEU A 66 -8.02 4.45 -0.01
CA LEU A 66 -6.96 4.83 -0.95
C LEU A 66 -5.68 4.03 -0.69
N VAL A 67 -5.28 3.92 0.57
CA VAL A 67 -4.11 3.13 0.99
C VAL A 67 -4.27 1.65 0.66
N GLN A 68 -5.44 1.07 0.90
CA GLN A 68 -5.72 -0.33 0.54
C GLN A 68 -5.62 -0.56 -0.98
N LEU A 69 -6.20 0.33 -1.78
CA LEU A 69 -6.12 0.24 -3.25
C LEU A 69 -4.66 0.36 -3.72
N LEU A 70 -3.89 1.26 -3.11
CA LEU A 70 -2.48 1.45 -3.41
C LEU A 70 -1.63 0.21 -3.08
N ASN A 71 -1.82 -0.39 -1.90
CA ASN A 71 -1.10 -1.60 -1.50
C ASN A 71 -1.53 -2.81 -2.36
N THR A 72 -2.81 -2.90 -2.72
CA THR A 72 -3.32 -3.94 -3.64
C THR A 72 -2.63 -3.81 -4.99
N LEU A 73 -2.61 -2.61 -5.57
CA LEU A 73 -1.95 -2.35 -6.84
C LEU A 73 -0.46 -2.73 -6.79
N ALA A 74 0.27 -2.30 -5.75
CA ALA A 74 1.67 -2.63 -5.56
C ALA A 74 1.93 -4.14 -5.49
N SER A 75 1.06 -4.88 -4.79
CA SER A 75 1.11 -6.34 -4.69
C SER A 75 0.93 -6.99 -6.06
N HIS A 76 -0.08 -6.57 -6.82
CA HIS A 76 -0.34 -7.12 -8.15
C HIS A 76 0.83 -6.93 -9.11
N ILE A 77 1.52 -5.80 -9.03
CA ILE A 77 2.72 -5.53 -9.84
C ILE A 77 3.89 -6.39 -9.39
N ALA A 78 4.15 -6.49 -8.09
CA ALA A 78 5.29 -7.24 -7.56
C ALA A 78 5.18 -8.75 -7.78
N PHE A 79 3.97 -9.31 -7.73
CA PHE A 79 3.73 -10.74 -7.95
C PHE A 79 3.43 -11.11 -9.40
N GLY A 80 3.57 -10.17 -10.34
CA GLY A 80 3.47 -10.45 -11.77
C GLY A 80 2.05 -10.77 -12.25
N SER A 81 1.05 -10.02 -11.75
CA SER A 81 -0.31 -10.09 -12.28
C SER A 81 -0.38 -9.67 -13.74
N GLY A 82 -1.43 -10.10 -14.44
CA GLY A 82 -1.65 -9.70 -15.82
C GLY A 82 -1.83 -8.18 -15.95
N VAL A 83 -1.44 -7.65 -17.11
CA VAL A 83 -1.54 -6.22 -17.46
C VAL A 83 -2.99 -5.72 -17.35
N THR A 84 -3.97 -6.60 -17.58
CA THR A 84 -5.39 -6.23 -17.51
C THR A 84 -5.83 -5.98 -16.08
N GLU A 85 -5.44 -6.84 -15.12
CA GLU A 85 -5.78 -6.65 -13.70
C GLU A 85 -5.14 -5.37 -13.14
N VAL A 86 -3.87 -5.13 -13.45
CA VAL A 86 -3.16 -3.91 -13.03
C VAL A 86 -3.84 -2.65 -13.58
N ARG A 87 -4.30 -2.69 -14.84
CA ARG A 87 -5.02 -1.57 -15.45
C ARG A 87 -6.34 -1.27 -14.74
N VAL A 88 -7.13 -2.28 -14.41
CA VAL A 88 -8.40 -2.09 -13.69
C VAL A 88 -8.15 -1.46 -12.33
N LEU A 89 -7.15 -1.95 -11.59
CA LEU A 89 -6.79 -1.39 -10.28
C LEU A 89 -6.30 0.06 -10.37
N LEU A 90 -5.58 0.42 -11.43
CA LEU A 90 -5.15 1.81 -11.69
C LEU A 90 -6.35 2.73 -11.95
N ASP A 91 -7.30 2.30 -12.78
CA ASP A 91 -8.51 3.08 -13.04
C ASP A 91 -9.36 3.21 -11.76
N ASP A 92 -9.54 2.13 -11.00
CA ASP A 92 -10.27 2.15 -9.71
C ASP A 92 -9.63 3.11 -8.69
N LEU A 93 -8.29 3.13 -8.60
CA LEU A 93 -7.57 4.03 -7.70
C LEU A 93 -7.72 5.50 -8.13
N ALA A 94 -7.62 5.78 -9.44
CA ALA A 94 -7.78 7.12 -9.97
C ALA A 94 -9.21 7.66 -9.75
N ASP A 95 -10.23 6.85 -10.03
CA ASP A 95 -11.63 7.22 -9.86
C ASP A 95 -11.96 7.44 -8.36
N TYR A 96 -11.43 6.59 -7.49
CA TYR A 96 -11.63 6.73 -6.04
C TYR A 96 -10.94 7.98 -5.47
N ALA A 97 -9.76 8.35 -5.98
CA ALA A 97 -9.10 9.60 -5.61
C ALA A 97 -9.95 10.84 -5.96
N VAL A 98 -10.58 10.84 -7.15
CA VAL A 98 -11.48 11.94 -7.56
C VAL A 98 -12.70 12.03 -6.64
N HIS A 99 -13.31 10.90 -6.29
CA HIS A 99 -14.43 10.86 -5.34
C HIS A 99 -14.02 11.41 -3.96
N HIS A 100 -12.84 11.01 -3.48
CA HIS A 100 -12.30 11.50 -2.22
C HIS A 100 -12.11 13.02 -2.23
N PHE A 101 -11.51 13.58 -3.29
CA PHE A 101 -11.33 15.03 -3.43
C PHE A 101 -12.65 15.79 -3.42
N GLN A 102 -13.69 15.28 -4.10
CA GLN A 102 -15.00 15.91 -4.08
C GLN A 102 -15.58 15.99 -2.66
N THR A 103 -15.40 14.93 -1.87
CA THR A 103 -15.84 14.90 -0.47
C THR A 103 -15.06 15.94 0.34
N GLU A 104 -13.72 15.91 0.25
CA GLU A 104 -12.85 16.78 1.02
C GLU A 104 -13.02 18.26 0.65
N GLU A 105 -13.09 18.58 -0.65
CA GLU A 105 -13.36 19.93 -1.16
C GLU A 105 -14.70 20.47 -0.66
N SER A 106 -15.73 19.63 -0.57
CA SER A 106 -17.03 20.05 -0.02
C SER A 106 -16.94 20.44 1.46
N ILE A 107 -16.14 19.72 2.24
CA ILE A 107 -15.88 20.02 3.66
C ILE A 107 -15.07 21.31 3.78
N TRP A 108 -13.98 21.44 3.02
CA TRP A 108 -13.17 22.64 2.99
C TRP A 108 -14.01 23.87 2.62
N HIS A 109 -14.85 23.78 1.60
CA HIS A 109 -15.70 24.88 1.16
C HIS A 109 -16.74 25.27 2.21
N ALA A 110 -17.31 24.30 2.91
CA ALA A 110 -18.30 24.54 3.97
C ALA A 110 -17.70 25.28 5.18
N HIS A 111 -16.41 25.05 5.47
CA HIS A 111 -15.77 25.55 6.70
C HIS A 111 -14.76 26.68 6.49
N PHE A 112 -14.14 26.78 5.32
CA PHE A 112 -13.05 27.71 5.01
C PHE A 112 -13.23 28.45 3.66
N PRO A 113 -14.44 28.95 3.32
CA PRO A 113 -14.69 29.50 1.99
C PRO A 113 -13.83 30.73 1.70
N GLY A 114 -13.08 30.67 0.60
CA GLY A 114 -12.18 31.73 0.16
C GLY A 114 -10.84 31.78 0.91
N ASP A 115 -10.55 30.79 1.74
CA ASP A 115 -9.25 30.71 2.41
C ASP A 115 -8.14 30.41 1.38
N PRO A 116 -6.96 31.07 1.47
CA PRO A 116 -5.83 30.76 0.59
C PRO A 116 -5.41 29.29 0.61
N MET A 117 -5.55 28.62 1.76
CA MET A 117 -5.28 27.19 1.89
C MET A 117 -6.30 26.37 1.10
N GLU A 118 -7.60 26.72 1.13
CA GLU A 118 -8.64 26.03 0.34
C GLU A 118 -8.31 26.14 -1.15
N THR A 119 -7.96 27.34 -1.59
CA THR A 119 -7.62 27.61 -2.99
C THR A 119 -6.38 26.82 -3.43
N ALA A 120 -5.35 26.77 -2.59
CA ALA A 120 -4.14 26.00 -2.86
C ALA A 120 -4.41 24.49 -2.90
N HIS A 121 -5.26 24.00 -2.01
CA HIS A 121 -5.64 22.60 -1.91
C HIS A 121 -6.44 22.14 -3.14
N LEU A 122 -7.49 22.89 -3.50
CA LEU A 122 -8.26 22.67 -4.73
C LEU A 122 -7.35 22.70 -5.98
N ALA A 123 -6.40 23.61 -6.04
CA ALA A 123 -5.46 23.69 -7.16
C ALA A 123 -4.57 22.43 -7.26
N ALA A 124 -4.17 21.84 -6.12
CA ALA A 124 -3.43 20.58 -6.08
C ALA A 124 -4.26 19.41 -6.61
N HIS A 125 -5.52 19.27 -6.17
CA HIS A 125 -6.44 18.25 -6.68
C HIS A 125 -6.68 18.37 -8.19
N GLN A 126 -6.93 19.59 -8.67
CA GLN A 126 -7.10 19.82 -10.10
C GLN A 126 -5.82 19.50 -10.90
N ALA A 127 -4.64 19.79 -10.35
CA ALA A 127 -3.36 19.42 -10.97
C ALA A 127 -3.18 17.91 -11.03
N PHE A 128 -3.60 17.18 -9.99
CA PHE A 128 -3.64 15.73 -10.01
C PHE A 128 -4.53 15.20 -11.13
N VAL A 129 -5.78 15.66 -11.20
CA VAL A 129 -6.75 15.19 -12.21
C VAL A 129 -6.23 15.45 -13.62
N ARG A 130 -5.69 16.65 -13.89
CA ARG A 130 -5.06 16.97 -15.17
C ARG A 130 -3.92 16.01 -15.49
N THR A 131 -3.03 15.75 -14.53
CA THR A 131 -1.90 14.83 -14.71
C THR A 131 -2.37 13.41 -15.03
N VAL A 132 -3.38 12.90 -14.33
CA VAL A 132 -3.97 11.58 -14.60
C VAL A 132 -4.53 11.53 -16.02
N VAL A 133 -5.30 12.53 -16.42
CA VAL A 133 -5.89 12.63 -17.76
C VAL A 133 -4.80 12.66 -18.84
N ASP A 134 -3.77 13.50 -18.66
CA ASP A 134 -2.67 13.63 -19.61
C ASP A 134 -1.88 12.32 -19.76
N LEU A 135 -1.60 11.64 -18.64
CA LEU A 135 -0.96 10.32 -18.65
C LEU A 135 -1.82 9.29 -19.39
N ARG A 136 -3.14 9.23 -19.10
CA ARG A 136 -4.07 8.30 -19.77
C ARG A 136 -4.18 8.53 -21.28
N HIS A 137 -4.11 9.77 -21.73
CA HIS A 137 -4.18 10.11 -23.16
C HIS A 137 -2.83 9.97 -23.88
N GLY A 138 -1.77 9.53 -23.20
CA GLY A 138 -0.44 9.42 -23.80
C GLY A 138 0.16 10.77 -24.19
N ALA A 139 -0.35 11.88 -23.63
CA ALA A 139 0.19 13.22 -23.85
C ALA A 139 1.60 13.40 -23.26
N GLY A 140 2.11 12.36 -22.61
CA GLY A 140 3.51 12.20 -22.22
C GLY A 140 4.02 10.80 -22.52
N THR A 141 3.93 10.30 -23.76
CA THR A 141 4.85 9.24 -24.22
C THR A 141 6.27 9.72 -23.95
N THR A 142 6.79 9.23 -22.84
CA THR A 142 8.12 9.50 -22.36
C THR A 142 9.09 9.12 -23.46
N GLN A 143 10.11 9.94 -23.67
CA GLN A 143 11.21 9.63 -24.59
C GLN A 143 11.98 8.35 -24.20
N SER A 144 11.55 7.63 -23.15
CA SER A 144 12.22 6.51 -22.48
C SER A 144 11.57 5.14 -22.69
N GLY A 145 10.45 5.00 -23.40
CA GLY A 145 9.82 3.69 -23.63
C GLY A 145 9.09 3.10 -22.41
N GLU A 146 8.82 3.91 -21.39
CA GLU A 146 7.96 3.56 -20.25
C GLU A 146 6.49 3.48 -20.71
N SER A 147 5.77 2.46 -20.26
CA SER A 147 4.34 2.33 -20.56
C SER A 147 3.52 3.40 -19.82
N VAL A 148 2.40 3.81 -20.41
CA VAL A 148 1.43 4.74 -19.76
C VAL A 148 1.03 4.24 -18.36
N HIS A 149 0.91 2.93 -18.17
CA HIS A 149 0.51 2.32 -16.91
C HIS A 149 1.59 2.42 -15.83
N GLU A 150 2.87 2.27 -16.19
CA GLU A 150 4.00 2.46 -15.26
C GLU A 150 4.10 3.93 -14.81
N ALA A 151 3.97 4.86 -15.77
CA ALA A 151 4.00 6.28 -15.46
C ALA A 151 2.81 6.70 -14.56
N LEU A 152 1.61 6.18 -14.84
CA LEU A 152 0.42 6.43 -14.03
C LEU A 152 0.55 5.85 -12.62
N LEU A 153 1.01 4.61 -12.49
CA LEU A 153 1.32 3.98 -11.20
C LEU A 153 2.28 4.84 -10.37
N ALA A 154 3.42 5.21 -10.97
CA ALA A 154 4.47 5.94 -10.28
C ALA A 154 3.98 7.33 -9.83
N PHE A 155 3.13 7.97 -10.64
CA PHE A 155 2.49 9.22 -10.29
C PHE A 155 1.50 9.07 -9.12
N LEU A 156 0.51 8.16 -9.26
CA LEU A 156 -0.53 7.93 -8.26
C LEU A 156 0.07 7.58 -6.89
N THR A 157 1.04 6.67 -6.87
CA THR A 157 1.71 6.22 -5.64
C THR A 157 2.40 7.38 -4.92
N ARG A 158 3.18 8.19 -5.64
CA ARG A 158 3.93 9.30 -5.03
C ARG A 158 3.00 10.42 -4.57
N TRP A 159 2.01 10.76 -5.39
CA TRP A 159 1.11 11.88 -5.09
C TRP A 159 0.22 11.55 -3.88
N LEU A 160 -0.41 10.37 -3.86
CA LEU A 160 -1.30 9.98 -2.76
C LEU A 160 -0.54 9.83 -1.44
N ALA A 161 0.68 9.27 -1.47
CA ALA A 161 1.51 9.22 -0.27
C ALA A 161 1.84 10.61 0.26
N ALA A 162 2.17 11.58 -0.61
CA ALA A 162 2.46 12.95 -0.20
C ALA A 162 1.22 13.77 0.20
N HIS A 163 0.03 13.35 -0.25
CA HIS A 163 -1.25 13.99 0.10
C HIS A 163 -1.76 13.53 1.47
N ILE A 164 -1.60 12.25 1.78
CA ILE A 164 -2.09 11.63 3.02
C ILE A 164 -1.10 11.80 4.19
N LEU A 165 0.22 11.88 3.92
CA LEU A 165 1.28 12.09 4.93
C LEU A 165 1.45 13.57 5.31
#